data_AF-A0A955D6S3-F1
#
_entry.id   AF-A0A955D6S3-F1
#
_cell.length_a   1.000
_cell.length_b   1.000
_cell.length_c   1.000
_cell.angle_alpha   90.00
_cell.angle_beta   90.00
_cell.angle_gamma   90.00
#
_symmetry.space_group_name_H-M   'P 1'
#
loop_
_entity.id
_entity.type
_entity.pdbx_description
1 polymer ?
#
loop_
_entity_poly.entity_id
_entity_poly.type
_entity_poly.pdbx_seq_one_letter_code
_entity_poly.pdbx_strand_id
1 'polypeptide(L)'
;MADAPRTAAAGTAAGSIERCPSCAYDLSGRSSERCPECGAEISAARAAAARRALRRRRIWSAAMVLFVAYAPYAWILFVDEPWNAYRRLWLARWPIMPMMLGTHILLPATPNWAKLAAAGAGTALILALAIALAWRSGRWLAGVATVVLGLSALNALGLYAAFRM
;
A
#
# COMPACT_ATOMS: atom_id res chain seq x y z
N MET A 1 38.12 14.15 -47.48
CA MET A 1 36.74 13.64 -47.30
C MET A 1 36.75 12.79 -46.05
N ALA A 2 36.30 13.37 -44.93
CA ALA A 2 36.25 12.70 -43.63
C ALA A 2 34.77 12.45 -43.30
N ASP A 3 34.39 11.18 -43.19
CA ASP A 3 33.06 10.76 -42.80
C ASP A 3 32.79 11.20 -41.35
N ALA A 4 31.74 12.01 -41.18
CA ALA A 4 31.27 12.41 -39.86
C ALA A 4 30.68 11.20 -39.13
N PRO A 5 31.01 10.99 -37.84
CA PRO A 5 30.47 9.87 -37.07
C PRO A 5 28.95 10.04 -36.91
N ARG A 6 28.19 9.06 -37.43
CA ARG A 6 26.78 8.85 -37.12
C ARG A 6 26.61 8.79 -35.60
N THR A 7 26.09 9.86 -35.01
CA THR A 7 25.55 9.85 -33.66
C THR A 7 24.40 8.85 -33.64
N ALA A 8 24.66 7.67 -33.07
CA ALA A 8 23.63 6.71 -32.72
C ALA A 8 22.63 7.43 -31.83
N ALA A 9 21.46 7.76 -32.39
CA ALA A 9 20.34 8.27 -31.63
C ALA A 9 20.08 7.29 -30.51
N ALA A 10 20.33 7.73 -29.27
CA ALA A 10 19.94 7.03 -28.07
C ALA A 10 18.43 6.76 -28.21
N GLY A 11 18.12 5.52 -28.62
CA GLY A 11 16.77 4.99 -28.70
C GLY A 11 16.22 5.00 -27.29
N THR A 12 15.63 6.12 -26.92
CA THR A 12 14.93 6.30 -25.66
C THR A 12 13.91 5.17 -25.63
N ALA A 13 14.10 4.21 -24.72
CA ALA A 13 13.16 3.14 -24.42
C ALA A 13 11.90 3.74 -23.76
N ALA A 14 11.24 4.63 -24.48
CA ALA A 14 9.91 5.13 -24.19
C ALA A 14 8.99 3.94 -24.47
N GLY A 15 8.80 3.09 -23.45
CA GLY A 15 7.94 1.92 -23.53
C GLY A 15 6.63 2.28 -24.22
N SER A 16 6.45 1.72 -25.42
CA SER A 16 5.32 1.96 -26.29
C SER A 16 4.04 1.67 -25.50
N ILE A 17 3.10 2.60 -25.54
CA ILE A 17 1.81 2.41 -24.92
C ILE A 17 1.06 1.42 -25.81
N GLU A 18 1.00 0.16 -25.40
CA GLU A 18 0.36 -0.91 -26.19
C GLU A 18 -1.17 -0.80 -26.22
N ARG A 19 -1.81 -0.05 -25.31
CA ARG A 19 -3.27 0.08 -25.29
C ARG A 19 -3.72 1.50 -25.01
N CYS A 20 -4.76 1.93 -25.72
CA CYS A 20 -5.38 3.23 -25.54
C CYS A 20 -5.95 3.35 -24.11
N PRO A 21 -5.61 4.39 -23.34
CA PRO A 21 -6.12 4.56 -21.98
C PRO A 21 -7.61 4.90 -21.92
N SER A 22 -8.24 5.25 -23.04
CA SER A 22 -9.66 5.64 -23.10
C SER A 22 -10.59 4.49 -23.44
N CYS A 23 -10.29 3.70 -24.47
CA CYS A 23 -11.13 2.61 -24.95
C CYS A 23 -10.46 1.22 -24.87
N ALA A 24 -9.24 1.14 -24.32
CA ALA A 24 -8.43 -0.08 -24.25
C ALA A 24 -8.05 -0.73 -25.61
N TYR A 25 -8.28 -0.05 -26.74
CA TYR A 25 -7.88 -0.50 -28.07
C TYR A 25 -6.36 -0.74 -28.15
N ASP A 26 -5.94 -1.81 -28.81
CA ASP A 26 -4.55 -2.18 -29.00
C ASP A 26 -3.86 -1.23 -29.98
N LEU A 27 -2.80 -0.58 -29.53
CA LEU A 27 -2.00 0.39 -30.28
C LEU A 27 -0.66 -0.20 -30.75
N SER A 28 -0.44 -1.50 -30.53
CA SER A 28 0.77 -2.18 -30.99
C SER A 28 0.97 -1.98 -32.50
N GLY A 29 2.19 -1.59 -32.89
CA GLY A 29 2.56 -1.36 -34.29
C GLY A 29 2.05 -0.07 -34.94
N ARG A 30 1.36 0.83 -34.21
CA ARG A 30 0.93 2.14 -34.76
C ARG A 30 1.77 3.30 -34.25
N SER A 31 2.05 4.25 -35.15
CA SER A 31 2.73 5.52 -34.85
C SER A 31 1.76 6.71 -34.72
N SER A 32 0.44 6.50 -34.83
CA SER A 32 -0.53 7.60 -34.80
C SER A 32 -0.66 8.21 -33.40
N GLU A 33 -0.61 9.54 -33.32
CA GLU A 33 -0.84 10.28 -32.07
C GLU A 33 -2.31 10.27 -31.61
N ARG A 34 -3.21 9.66 -32.38
CA ARG A 34 -4.64 9.50 -32.04
C ARG A 34 -5.08 8.06 -32.16
N CYS A 35 -5.95 7.65 -31.25
CA CYS A 35 -6.59 6.34 -31.30
C CYS A 35 -7.63 6.32 -32.44
N PRO A 36 -7.62 5.30 -33.32
CA PRO A 36 -8.56 5.23 -34.44
C PRO A 36 -10.01 5.01 -34.01
N GLU A 37 -10.23 4.34 -32.87
CA GLU A 37 -11.58 4.02 -32.40
C GLU A 37 -12.27 5.21 -31.72
N CYS A 38 -11.54 5.92 -30.86
CA CYS A 38 -12.14 6.96 -30.00
C CYS A 38 -11.63 8.38 -30.27
N GLY A 39 -10.67 8.55 -31.18
CA GLY A 39 -10.07 9.85 -31.50
C GLY A 39 -9.21 10.46 -30.39
N ALA A 40 -9.06 9.78 -29.24
CA ALA A 40 -8.29 10.31 -28.12
C ALA A 40 -6.82 10.51 -28.50
N GLU A 41 -6.27 11.68 -28.16
CA GLU A 41 -4.85 11.96 -28.32
C GLU A 41 -4.01 11.13 -27.35
N ILE A 42 -3.14 10.30 -27.93
CA ILE A 42 -2.13 9.47 -27.28
C ILE A 42 -0.85 10.30 -27.20
N SER A 43 -0.91 11.44 -26.52
CA SER A 43 0.30 12.21 -26.27
C SER A 43 1.11 11.54 -25.16
N ALA A 44 2.43 11.46 -25.34
CA ALA A 44 3.33 10.97 -24.30
C ALA A 44 3.13 11.72 -22.97
N ALA A 45 2.79 13.02 -23.06
CA ALA A 45 2.43 13.85 -21.92
C ALA A 45 1.17 13.35 -21.18
N ARG A 46 0.08 13.03 -21.89
CA ARG A 46 -1.16 12.52 -21.29
C ARG A 46 -0.95 11.16 -20.64
N ALA A 47 -0.18 10.28 -21.28
CA ALA A 47 0.19 8.98 -20.71
C ALA A 47 1.05 9.12 -19.44
N ALA A 48 2.04 10.02 -19.45
CA ALA A 48 2.84 10.33 -18.28
C ALA A 48 1.98 10.90 -17.13
N ALA A 49 1.03 11.80 -17.44
CA ALA A 49 0.08 12.34 -16.47
C ALA A 49 -0.80 11.24 -15.87
N ALA A 50 -1.34 10.33 -16.69
CA ALA A 50 -2.14 9.19 -16.21
C ALA A 50 -1.34 8.26 -15.29
N ARG A 51 -0.08 7.93 -15.64
CA ARG A 51 0.81 7.14 -14.78
C ARG A 51 1.08 7.83 -13.44
N ARG A 52 1.31 9.15 -13.43
CA ARG A 52 1.48 9.95 -12.20
C ARG A 52 0.21 9.94 -11.34
N ALA A 53 -0.96 10.07 -11.94
CA ALA A 53 -2.25 10.00 -11.24
C ALA A 53 -2.47 8.63 -10.59
N LEU A 54 -2.20 7.54 -11.32
CA LEU A 54 -2.27 6.17 -10.78
C LEU A 54 -1.28 5.94 -9.65
N ARG A 55 -0.02 6.39 -9.79
CA ARG A 55 1.00 6.31 -8.73
C ARG A 55 0.56 7.08 -7.50
N ARG A 56 0.09 8.31 -7.66
CA ARG A 56 -0.45 9.15 -6.58
C ARG A 56 -1.61 8.43 -5.87
N ARG A 57 -2.57 7.88 -6.61
CA ARG A 57 -3.69 7.11 -6.05
C ARG A 57 -3.19 5.91 -5.25
N ARG A 58 -2.23 5.13 -5.77
CA ARG A 58 -1.66 3.96 -5.07
C ARG A 58 -0.96 4.36 -3.76
N ILE A 59 -0.17 5.43 -3.78
CA ILE A 59 0.51 5.96 -2.59
C ILE A 59 -0.52 6.39 -1.54
N TRP A 60 -1.53 7.17 -1.95
CA TRP A 60 -2.59 7.61 -1.03
C TRP A 60 -3.43 6.45 -0.48
N SER A 61 -3.76 5.46 -1.30
CA SER A 61 -4.45 4.26 -0.82
C SER A 61 -3.61 3.48 0.19
N ALA A 62 -2.32 3.31 -0.05
CA ALA A 62 -1.42 2.65 0.90
C ALA A 62 -1.30 3.45 2.20
N ALA A 63 -1.11 4.77 2.11
CA ALA A 63 -1.06 5.66 3.25
C ALA A 63 -2.36 5.62 4.08
N MET A 64 -3.53 5.62 3.43
CA MET A 64 -4.82 5.54 4.11
C MET A 64 -5.00 4.19 4.83
N VAL A 65 -4.67 3.08 4.17
CA VAL A 65 -4.74 1.74 4.80
C VAL A 65 -3.80 1.67 6.00
N LEU A 66 -2.56 2.14 5.88
CA LEU A 66 -1.61 2.19 6.99
C LEU A 66 -2.11 3.09 8.12
N PHE A 67 -2.60 4.28 7.80
CA PHE A 67 -3.16 5.20 8.79
C PHE A 67 -4.31 4.54 9.56
N VAL A 68 -5.28 3.96 8.86
CA VAL A 68 -6.44 3.31 9.47
C VAL A 68 -6.05 2.07 10.28
N ALA A 69 -5.08 1.29 9.81
CA ALA A 69 -4.57 0.14 10.55
C ALA A 69 -3.88 0.56 11.85
N TYR A 70 -3.09 1.64 11.85
CA TYR A 70 -2.25 1.98 12.99
C TYR A 70 -2.80 3.07 13.92
N ALA A 71 -3.71 3.92 13.44
CA ALA A 71 -4.30 5.01 14.22
C ALA A 71 -4.96 4.55 15.53
N PRO A 72 -5.70 3.41 15.58
CA PRO A 72 -6.28 2.94 16.83
C PRO A 72 -5.26 2.64 17.93
N TYR A 73 -3.99 2.39 17.60
CA TYR A 73 -2.92 2.13 18.58
C TYR A 73 -2.16 3.40 19.01
N ALA A 74 -2.51 4.57 18.46
CA ALA A 74 -1.85 5.82 18.80
C ALA A 74 -2.09 6.23 20.28
N TRP A 75 -3.03 5.59 20.99
CA TRP A 75 -3.24 5.81 22.42
C TRP A 75 -1.97 5.59 23.26
N ILE A 76 -1.02 4.76 22.81
CA ILE A 76 0.29 4.57 23.48
C ILE A 76 1.05 5.89 23.56
N LEU A 77 0.82 6.84 22.65
CA LEU A 77 1.46 8.15 22.65
C LEU A 77 0.77 9.15 23.59
N PHE A 78 -0.50 8.93 23.93
CA PHE A 78 -1.31 9.87 24.70
C PHE A 78 -1.62 9.41 26.13
N VAL A 79 -1.20 8.21 26.52
CA VAL A 79 -1.32 7.74 27.90
C VAL A 79 -0.40 8.57 28.82
N ASP A 80 -0.93 9.01 29.96
CA ASP A 80 -0.26 9.88 30.96
C ASP A 80 0.84 9.17 31.77
N GLU A 81 1.08 7.88 31.51
CA GLU A 81 2.13 7.12 32.18
C GLU A 81 3.53 7.63 31.75
N PRO A 82 4.50 7.69 32.68
CA PRO A 82 5.85 8.09 32.36
C PRO A 82 6.45 7.19 31.27
N TRP A 83 7.38 7.75 30.48
CA TRP A 83 8.11 7.04 29.42
C TRP A 83 9.11 6.01 29.98
N ASN A 84 8.57 4.97 30.60
CA ASN A 84 9.31 3.87 31.20
C ASN A 84 9.71 2.82 30.14
N ALA A 85 10.51 1.83 30.57
CA ALA A 85 10.96 0.74 29.70
C ALA A 85 9.79 -0.06 29.10
N TYR A 86 8.68 -0.17 29.82
CA TYR A 86 7.49 -0.88 29.38
C TYR A 86 6.82 -0.18 28.20
N ARG A 87 6.62 1.15 28.25
CA ARG A 87 6.08 1.94 27.13
C ARG A 87 6.97 1.84 25.89
N ARG A 88 8.30 1.88 26.06
CA ARG A 88 9.26 1.67 24.96
C ARG A 88 9.16 0.28 24.34
N LEU A 89 8.95 -0.76 25.15
CA LEU A 89 8.74 -2.13 24.67
C LEU A 89 7.48 -2.23 23.79
N TRP A 90 6.39 -1.59 24.19
CA TRP A 90 5.16 -1.53 23.39
C TRP A 90 5.36 -0.78 22.07
N LEU A 91 6.08 0.34 22.10
CA LEU A 91 6.43 1.09 20.88
C LEU A 91 7.28 0.25 19.92
N ALA A 92 8.24 -0.53 20.43
CA ALA A 92 9.04 -1.44 19.61
C ALA A 92 8.20 -2.56 18.96
N ARG A 93 7.09 -2.96 19.60
CA ARG A 93 6.14 -3.95 19.08
C ARG A 93 5.05 -3.35 18.21
N TRP A 94 5.01 -2.03 18.02
CA TRP A 94 3.96 -1.35 17.27
C TRP A 94 3.76 -1.93 15.85
N PRO A 95 4.81 -2.24 15.07
CA PRO A 95 4.63 -2.78 13.71
C PRO A 95 3.84 -4.08 13.64
N ILE A 96 3.85 -4.91 14.69
CA ILE A 96 3.21 -6.23 14.72
C ILE A 96 1.85 -6.23 15.44
N MET A 97 1.44 -5.09 16.00
CA MET A 97 0.22 -4.98 16.80
C MET A 97 -1.06 -5.46 16.11
N PRO A 98 -1.31 -5.18 14.82
CA PRO A 98 -2.53 -5.60 14.15
C PRO A 98 -2.86 -7.09 14.29
N MET A 99 -1.85 -7.95 14.43
CA MET A 99 -2.02 -9.40 14.60
C MET A 99 -1.64 -9.93 15.99
N MET A 100 -1.20 -9.07 16.91
CA MET A 100 -0.65 -9.51 18.19
C MET A 100 -1.67 -10.32 19.01
N LEU A 101 -2.89 -9.82 19.22
CA LEU A 101 -3.93 -10.54 19.98
C LEU A 101 -4.33 -11.85 19.28
N GLY A 102 -4.46 -11.83 17.95
CA GLY A 102 -4.80 -13.00 17.15
C GLY A 102 -3.82 -14.15 17.37
N THR A 103 -2.51 -13.87 17.42
CA THR A 103 -1.51 -14.93 17.68
C THR A 103 -1.56 -15.51 19.09
N HIS A 104 -1.92 -14.72 20.10
CA HIS A 104 -2.11 -15.22 21.46
C HIS A 104 -3.30 -16.18 21.57
N ILE A 105 -4.38 -15.91 20.83
CA ILE A 105 -5.58 -16.75 20.79
C ILE A 105 -5.33 -18.02 19.95
N LEU A 106 -4.74 -17.87 18.76
CA LEU A 106 -4.60 -18.97 17.80
C LEU A 106 -3.44 -19.91 18.12
N LEU A 107 -2.38 -19.42 18.77
CA LEU A 107 -1.14 -20.17 18.99
C LEU A 107 -0.74 -20.23 20.47
N PRO A 108 -1.62 -20.62 21.41
CA PRO A 108 -1.38 -20.48 22.84
C PRO A 108 -0.13 -21.22 23.33
N ALA A 109 0.11 -22.44 22.82
CA ALA A 109 1.22 -23.32 23.21
C ALA A 109 2.58 -22.97 22.57
N THR A 110 2.63 -21.98 21.67
CA THR A 110 3.89 -21.66 20.97
C THR A 110 4.79 -20.73 21.81
N PRO A 111 6.11 -20.85 21.67
CA PRO A 111 7.04 -19.96 22.35
C PRO A 111 6.88 -18.51 21.88
N ASN A 112 7.19 -17.54 22.75
CA ASN A 112 6.94 -16.12 22.49
C ASN A 112 7.60 -15.58 21.22
N TRP A 113 8.82 -16.02 20.89
CA TRP A 113 9.50 -15.57 19.68
C TRP A 113 8.75 -16.00 18.41
N ALA A 114 8.14 -17.20 18.41
CA ALA A 114 7.37 -17.70 17.29
C ALA A 114 6.05 -16.94 17.13
N LYS A 115 5.40 -16.58 18.24
CA LYS A 115 4.21 -15.70 18.24
C LYS A 115 4.52 -14.34 17.62
N LEU A 116 5.64 -13.72 18.01
CA LEU A 116 6.08 -12.43 17.47
C LEU A 116 6.37 -12.51 15.97
N ALA A 117 7.07 -13.57 15.53
CA ALA A 117 7.34 -13.80 14.12
C ALA A 117 6.05 -14.01 13.30
N ALA A 118 5.13 -14.83 13.82
CA ALA A 118 3.82 -15.07 13.22
C ALA A 118 2.98 -13.79 13.15
N ALA A 119 2.99 -12.96 14.20
CA ALA A 119 2.27 -11.70 14.23
C ALA A 119 2.83 -10.71 13.20
N GLY A 120 4.16 -10.64 13.06
CA GLY A 120 4.81 -9.82 12.05
C GLY A 120 4.47 -10.27 10.62
N ALA A 121 4.61 -11.55 10.33
CA ALA A 121 4.27 -12.12 9.02
C ALA A 121 2.78 -11.93 8.69
N GLY A 122 1.90 -12.20 9.65
CA GLY A 122 0.45 -12.02 9.50
C GLY A 122 0.07 -10.56 9.24
N THR A 123 0.70 -9.61 9.96
CA THR A 123 0.46 -8.17 9.75
C THR A 123 0.89 -7.74 8.36
N ALA A 124 2.10 -8.14 7.93
CA ALA A 124 2.60 -7.83 6.60
C ALA A 124 1.67 -8.37 5.49
N LEU A 125 1.20 -9.62 5.64
CA LEU A 125 0.30 -10.25 4.69
C LEU A 125 -1.06 -9.54 4.60
N ILE A 126 -1.68 -9.23 5.74
CA ILE A 126 -2.98 -8.54 5.79
C ILE A 126 -2.85 -7.15 5.19
N LEU A 127 -1.80 -6.39 5.53
CA LEU A 127 -1.58 -5.06 4.96
C LEU A 127 -1.34 -5.13 3.45
N ALA A 128 -0.51 -6.06 2.97
CA ALA A 128 -0.27 -6.24 1.54
C ALA A 128 -1.57 -6.57 0.79
N LEU A 129 -2.41 -7.46 1.33
CA LEU A 129 -3.70 -7.81 0.75
C LEU A 129 -4.66 -6.62 0.75
N ALA A 130 -4.78 -5.90 1.87
CA ALA A 130 -5.63 -4.72 1.98
C ALA A 130 -5.22 -3.62 0.99
N ILE A 131 -3.91 -3.36 0.86
CA ILE A 131 -3.37 -2.39 -0.09
C ILE A 131 -3.65 -2.84 -1.54
N ALA A 132 -3.41 -4.11 -1.87
CA ALA A 132 -3.67 -4.65 -3.20
C ALA A 132 -5.17 -4.55 -3.58
N LEU A 133 -6.07 -4.84 -2.64
CA LEU A 133 -7.52 -4.69 -2.82
C LEU A 133 -7.91 -3.22 -3.00
N ALA A 134 -7.35 -2.32 -2.19
CA ALA A 134 -7.59 -0.87 -2.31
C ALA A 134 -7.12 -0.30 -3.66
N TRP A 135 -6.07 -0.87 -4.26
CA TRP A 135 -5.60 -0.46 -5.58
C TRP A 135 -6.56 -0.86 -6.71
N ARG A 136 -7.37 -1.93 -6.52
CA ARG A 136 -8.28 -2.44 -7.56
C ARG A 136 -9.41 -1.46 -7.91
N SER A 137 -10.06 -0.83 -6.92
CA SER A 137 -11.08 0.21 -7.19
C SER A 137 -11.24 1.19 -6.04
N GLY A 138 -11.74 2.41 -6.32
CA GLY A 138 -12.01 3.40 -5.28
C GLY A 138 -13.10 2.95 -4.29
N ARG A 139 -14.04 2.11 -4.74
CA ARG A 139 -15.11 1.54 -3.89
C ARG A 139 -14.54 0.52 -2.91
N TRP A 140 -13.57 -0.29 -3.34
CA TRP A 140 -12.87 -1.23 -2.47
C TRP A 140 -12.07 -0.53 -1.38
N LEU A 141 -11.48 0.64 -1.65
CA LEU A 141 -10.76 1.40 -0.63
C LEU A 141 -11.65 1.73 0.59
N ALA A 142 -12.87 2.21 0.37
CA ALA A 142 -13.79 2.53 1.46
C ALA A 142 -14.15 1.28 2.27
N GLY A 143 -14.53 0.18 1.60
CA GLY A 143 -14.85 -1.08 2.27
C GLY A 143 -13.69 -1.68 3.05
N VAL A 144 -12.49 -1.72 2.45
CA VAL A 144 -11.26 -2.19 3.11
C VAL A 144 -10.92 -1.31 4.30
N ALA A 145 -10.97 0.02 4.15
CA ALA A 145 -10.69 0.94 5.25
C ALA A 145 -11.65 0.72 6.42
N THR A 146 -12.96 0.59 6.17
CA THR A 146 -13.95 0.33 7.24
C THR A 146 -13.67 -0.97 7.98
N VAL A 147 -13.39 -2.06 7.27
CA VAL A 147 -13.09 -3.36 7.89
C VAL A 147 -11.79 -3.32 8.68
N VAL A 148 -10.72 -2.76 8.10
CA VAL A 148 -9.42 -2.62 8.77
C VAL A 148 -9.56 -1.75 10.03
N LEU A 149 -10.31 -0.66 9.96
CA LEU A 149 -10.56 0.22 11.11
C LEU A 149 -11.27 -0.53 12.23
N GLY A 150 -12.37 -1.22 11.91
CA GLY A 150 -13.17 -1.96 12.89
C GLY A 150 -12.35 -3.04 13.60
N LEU A 151 -11.63 -3.87 12.83
CA LEU A 151 -10.77 -4.92 13.39
C LEU A 151 -9.62 -4.34 14.22
N SER A 152 -8.98 -3.27 13.74
CA SER A 152 -7.86 -2.64 14.45
C SER A 152 -8.32 -1.94 15.73
N ALA A 153 -9.50 -1.33 15.75
CA ALA A 153 -10.10 -0.74 16.94
C ALA A 153 -10.42 -1.79 18.00
N LEU A 154 -11.04 -2.92 17.61
CA LEU A 154 -11.31 -4.03 18.52
C LEU A 154 -10.02 -4.62 19.11
N ASN A 155 -8.99 -4.82 18.27
CA ASN A 155 -7.70 -5.30 18.72
C ASN A 155 -7.00 -4.29 19.66
N ALA A 156 -7.06 -3.00 19.33
CA ALA A 156 -6.49 -1.93 20.16
C ALA A 156 -7.16 -1.84 21.54
N LEU A 157 -8.48 -2.01 21.62
CA LEU A 157 -9.19 -2.07 22.90
C LEU A 157 -8.74 -3.25 23.76
N GLY A 158 -8.60 -4.44 23.16
CA GLY A 158 -8.08 -5.62 23.86
C GLY A 158 -6.65 -5.43 24.37
N LEU A 159 -5.77 -4.85 23.56
CA LEU A 159 -4.40 -4.54 23.96
C LEU A 159 -4.33 -3.43 25.01
N TYR A 160 -5.20 -2.43 24.94
CA TYR A 160 -5.30 -1.37 25.96
C TYR A 160 -5.72 -1.93 27.31
N ALA A 161 -6.73 -2.83 27.33
CA ALA A 161 -7.13 -3.52 28.55
C ALA A 161 -5.97 -4.35 29.12
N ALA A 162 -5.23 -5.07 28.28
CA ALA A 162 -4.05 -5.82 28.68
C ALA A 162 -2.88 -4.94 29.16
N PHE A 163 -2.78 -3.71 28.66
CA PHE A 163 -1.75 -2.76 29.08
C PHE A 163 -2.01 -2.18 30.48
N ARG A 164 -3.29 -2.04 30.87
CA ARG A 164 -3.72 -1.45 32.15
C ARG A 164 -3.73 -2.44 33.32
N MET A 165 -3.66 -3.74 33.04
CA MET A 165 -3.50 -4.81 34.05
C MET A 165 -2.04 -4.96 34.45
#